data_AF-A0A0B4EWY3-F1
#
_entry.id   AF-A0A0B4EWY3-F1
#
_cell.length_a   1.000
_cell.length_b   1.000
_cell.length_c   1.000
_cell.angle_alpha   90.00
_cell.angle_beta   90.00
_cell.angle_gamma   90.00
#
_symmetry.space_group_name_H-M   'P 1'
#
loop_
_entity.id
_entity.type
_entity.pdbx_description
1 polymer ?
#
loop_
_entity_poly.entity_id
_entity_poly.type
_entity_poly.pdbx_seq_one_letter_code
_entity_poly.pdbx_strand_id
1 'polypeptide(L)'
;MEIEAKALAEAAKPGQFLIIKTDEKGERIPLTICDYDRHRGSVTIVFQIVGESTKQMADFAAGDFFADVLGPLGKESELLHEKVEVLHKKKYLFIAGGVGTAPVYPQVKWMREQGCCVDVIIGSRNKESLIFEEEMKEVAANVYICTDDGSYGSKGLVTHKIQELMEKGKYYDHAIVIGPMIMMKFTVEVCKHYGISTTVSLNPLMVDGTGMCGACRVSVGNEIKFACVDGPEFSGEEVNFEEALRRQRMYQTEEGRNILKMEDGDSHHNPACPNHEAPPHELSSVNQQKRVPVQEQKPEVRNKNFEEVCYGYSLEEAKLEASRCLQCKNPLCVQACPVSINIPAFIQKIREGKLQEAADTIAKYSNLPAICGRVCPQESQCEGKCIVGIRGEAVSIGKLERFVGDWIIEHGSPSIVKKKKIKGLP
;
A
#
# COMPACT_ATOMS: atom_id res chain seq x y z
N MET A 1 -11.69 -1.75 -22.07
CA MET A 1 -12.89 -0.92 -22.32
C MET A 1 -12.49 0.27 -23.16
N GLU A 2 -13.32 0.64 -24.13
CA GLU A 2 -13.20 1.88 -24.89
C GLU A 2 -14.23 2.89 -24.36
N ILE A 3 -13.79 4.12 -24.07
CA ILE A 3 -14.58 5.17 -23.43
C ILE A 3 -14.62 6.37 -24.36
N GLU A 4 -15.81 6.87 -24.67
CA GLU A 4 -15.98 8.14 -25.39
C GLU A 4 -15.61 9.31 -24.47
N ALA A 5 -14.53 10.01 -24.80
CA ALA A 5 -14.00 11.12 -24.02
C ALA A 5 -13.16 12.04 -24.93
N LYS A 6 -13.84 12.82 -25.78
CA LYS A 6 -13.20 13.58 -26.87
C LYS A 6 -12.02 14.46 -26.42
N ALA A 7 -12.23 15.29 -25.40
CA ALA A 7 -11.19 16.19 -24.89
C ALA A 7 -9.98 15.42 -24.34
N LEU A 8 -10.24 14.27 -23.70
CA LEU A 8 -9.21 13.41 -23.13
C LEU A 8 -8.42 12.70 -24.24
N ALA A 9 -9.09 12.20 -25.27
CA ALA A 9 -8.47 11.57 -26.44
C ALA A 9 -7.58 12.55 -27.24
N GLU A 10 -8.00 13.81 -27.38
CA GLU A 10 -7.22 14.86 -28.04
C GLU A 10 -5.91 15.16 -27.29
N ALA A 11 -5.96 15.19 -25.95
CA ALA A 11 -4.85 15.57 -25.09
C ALA A 11 -3.92 14.42 -24.67
N ALA A 12 -4.39 13.17 -24.72
CA ALA A 12 -3.66 12.02 -24.19
C ALA A 12 -2.30 11.79 -24.87
N LYS A 13 -1.31 11.44 -24.05
CA LYS A 13 0.04 11.05 -24.44
C LYS A 13 0.45 9.74 -23.73
N PRO A 14 1.42 8.97 -24.28
CA PRO A 14 1.98 7.80 -23.60
C PRO A 14 2.54 8.16 -22.22
N GLY A 15 2.36 7.27 -21.24
CA GLY A 15 2.78 7.47 -19.84
C GLY A 15 1.69 8.09 -18.93
N GLN A 16 0.64 8.68 -19.52
CA GLN A 16 -0.45 9.29 -18.76
C GLN A 16 -1.55 8.30 -18.39
N PHE A 17 -2.30 8.65 -17.34
CA PHE A 17 -3.41 7.84 -16.83
C PHE A 17 -4.67 8.70 -16.67
N LEU A 18 -5.76 8.10 -16.23
CA LEU A 18 -6.99 8.79 -15.87
C LEU A 18 -7.51 8.27 -14.53
N ILE A 19 -8.39 9.02 -13.88
CA ILE A 19 -9.17 8.57 -12.73
C ILE A 19 -10.61 8.37 -13.16
N ILE A 20 -11.18 7.23 -12.80
CA ILE A 20 -12.61 6.95 -12.99
C ILE A 20 -13.31 6.78 -11.65
N LYS A 21 -14.62 7.01 -11.69
CA LYS A 21 -15.56 6.68 -10.62
C LYS A 21 -16.78 6.02 -11.26
N THR A 22 -17.15 4.82 -10.80
CA THR A 22 -18.23 4.01 -11.37
C THR A 22 -19.59 4.68 -11.22
N ASP A 23 -19.97 5.03 -9.99
CA ASP A 23 -21.24 5.66 -9.66
C ASP A 23 -21.08 6.79 -8.61
N GLU A 24 -22.19 7.31 -8.07
CA GLU A 24 -22.19 8.38 -7.06
C GLU A 24 -21.46 7.98 -5.77
N LYS A 25 -21.48 6.69 -5.39
CA LYS A 25 -20.90 6.15 -4.17
C LYS A 25 -19.53 5.47 -4.39
N GLY A 26 -19.16 5.23 -5.64
CA GLY A 26 -17.91 4.60 -6.02
C GLY A 26 -16.68 5.39 -5.56
N GLU A 27 -15.58 4.67 -5.35
CA GLU A 27 -14.28 5.29 -5.13
C GLU A 27 -13.65 5.75 -6.45
N ARG A 28 -12.64 6.62 -6.33
CA ARG A 28 -11.86 7.14 -7.45
C ARG A 28 -10.64 6.25 -7.65
N ILE A 29 -10.55 5.57 -8.78
CA ILE A 29 -9.44 4.65 -9.07
C ILE A 29 -8.62 5.12 -10.29
N PRO A 30 -7.27 5.10 -10.21
CA PRO A 30 -6.41 5.42 -11.34
C PRO A 30 -6.29 4.23 -12.31
N LEU A 31 -6.44 4.48 -13.60
CA LEU A 31 -6.23 3.49 -14.67
C LEU A 31 -5.43 4.11 -15.82
N THR A 32 -4.49 3.37 -16.37
CA THR A 32 -3.64 3.88 -17.45
C THR A 32 -4.39 3.94 -18.78
N ILE A 33 -4.12 5.00 -19.55
CA ILE A 33 -4.59 5.13 -20.92
C ILE A 33 -3.72 4.21 -21.78
N CYS A 34 -4.30 3.15 -22.32
CA CYS A 34 -3.62 2.13 -23.11
C CYS A 34 -3.57 2.48 -24.60
N ASP A 35 -4.64 3.07 -25.13
CA ASP A 35 -4.67 3.61 -26.49
C ASP A 35 -5.67 4.77 -26.54
N TYR A 36 -5.63 5.54 -27.62
CA TYR A 36 -6.57 6.64 -27.84
C TYR A 36 -6.76 6.90 -29.34
N ASP A 37 -8.01 7.18 -29.73
CA ASP A 37 -8.38 7.53 -31.09
C ASP A 37 -8.91 8.97 -31.13
N ARG A 38 -8.10 9.85 -31.72
CA ARG A 38 -8.43 11.29 -31.84
C ARG A 38 -9.57 11.55 -32.82
N HIS A 39 -9.78 10.67 -33.80
CA HIS A 39 -10.86 10.82 -34.78
C HIS A 39 -12.20 10.37 -34.18
N ARG A 40 -12.21 9.21 -33.50
CA ARG A 40 -13.40 8.71 -32.79
C ARG A 40 -13.67 9.47 -31.49
N GLY A 41 -12.67 10.13 -30.92
CA GLY A 41 -12.78 10.86 -29.66
C GLY A 41 -12.85 9.93 -28.45
N SER A 42 -12.15 8.79 -28.51
CA SER A 42 -12.20 7.74 -27.49
C SER A 42 -10.85 7.42 -26.90
N VAL A 43 -10.85 6.91 -25.67
CA VAL A 43 -9.68 6.34 -25.00
C VAL A 43 -9.94 4.91 -24.57
N THR A 44 -8.90 4.10 -24.63
CA THR A 44 -8.95 2.69 -24.25
C THR A 44 -8.23 2.50 -22.91
N ILE A 45 -8.93 1.87 -21.97
CA ILE A 45 -8.37 1.42 -20.70
C ILE A 45 -8.40 -0.10 -20.60
N VAL A 46 -7.46 -0.65 -19.85
CA VAL A 46 -7.38 -2.08 -19.54
C VAL A 46 -7.19 -2.21 -18.04
N PHE A 47 -7.95 -3.10 -17.42
CA PHE A 47 -7.92 -3.30 -15.98
C PHE A 47 -8.04 -4.79 -15.63
N GLN A 48 -7.57 -5.13 -14.45
CA GLN A 48 -7.74 -6.46 -13.86
C GLN A 48 -8.81 -6.38 -12.79
N ILE A 49 -9.67 -7.40 -12.70
CA ILE A 49 -10.64 -7.54 -11.62
C ILE A 49 -9.89 -7.97 -10.36
N VAL A 50 -9.69 -7.03 -9.43
CA VAL A 50 -8.92 -7.24 -8.18
C VAL A 50 -9.62 -6.72 -6.93
N GLY A 51 -10.74 -5.99 -7.08
CA GLY A 51 -11.46 -5.39 -5.98
C GLY A 51 -12.88 -4.98 -6.35
N GLU A 52 -13.59 -4.37 -5.42
CA GLU A 52 -15.01 -3.99 -5.56
C GLU A 52 -15.25 -3.12 -6.80
N SER A 53 -14.52 -2.02 -6.96
CA SER A 53 -14.70 -1.10 -8.08
C SER A 53 -14.42 -1.74 -9.44
N THR A 54 -13.37 -2.55 -9.54
CA THR A 54 -13.04 -3.24 -10.80
C THR A 54 -14.00 -4.39 -11.11
N LYS A 55 -14.64 -4.99 -10.09
CA LYS A 55 -15.72 -5.96 -10.27
C LYS A 55 -16.97 -5.28 -10.81
N GLN A 56 -17.37 -4.13 -10.24
CA GLN A 56 -18.48 -3.33 -10.76
C GLN A 56 -18.25 -2.90 -12.22
N MET A 57 -17.05 -2.47 -12.56
CA MET A 57 -16.71 -2.12 -13.94
C MET A 57 -16.83 -3.29 -14.91
N ALA A 58 -16.56 -4.51 -14.47
CA ALA A 58 -16.65 -5.70 -15.31
C ALA A 58 -18.10 -6.00 -15.74
N ASP A 59 -19.08 -5.50 -14.99
CA ASP A 59 -20.51 -5.65 -15.27
C ASP A 59 -21.05 -4.59 -16.26
N PHE A 60 -20.24 -3.58 -16.62
CA PHE A 60 -20.66 -2.53 -17.55
C PHE A 60 -20.77 -3.06 -18.98
N ALA A 61 -21.86 -2.69 -19.66
CA ALA A 61 -22.10 -2.95 -21.07
C ALA A 61 -21.84 -1.72 -21.93
N ALA A 62 -21.73 -1.92 -23.25
CA ALA A 62 -21.64 -0.82 -24.19
C ALA A 62 -22.92 0.04 -24.12
N GLY A 63 -22.75 1.35 -23.88
CA GLY A 63 -23.84 2.28 -23.64
C GLY A 63 -24.00 2.69 -22.18
N ASP A 64 -23.32 2.03 -21.24
CA ASP A 64 -23.25 2.46 -19.86
C ASP A 64 -22.27 3.63 -19.68
N PHE A 65 -22.44 4.37 -18.58
CA PHE A 65 -21.69 5.60 -18.29
C PHE A 65 -20.99 5.51 -16.94
N PHE A 66 -19.75 5.98 -16.89
CA PHE A 66 -19.08 6.31 -15.63
C PHE A 66 -19.66 7.60 -15.07
N ALA A 67 -19.79 7.68 -13.74
CA ALA A 67 -20.15 8.92 -13.08
C ALA A 67 -19.10 10.03 -13.31
N ASP A 68 -17.81 9.68 -13.19
CA ASP A 68 -16.71 10.62 -13.43
C ASP A 68 -15.59 9.96 -14.24
N VAL A 69 -15.03 10.73 -15.19
CA VAL A 69 -13.77 10.41 -15.90
C VAL A 69 -12.91 11.66 -15.91
N LEU A 70 -11.73 11.60 -15.28
CA LEU A 70 -10.79 12.70 -15.15
C LEU A 70 -9.43 12.35 -15.77
N GLY A 71 -9.02 13.09 -16.79
CA GLY A 71 -7.68 12.99 -17.37
C GLY A 71 -7.51 13.81 -18.66
N PRO A 72 -6.35 13.67 -19.33
CA PRO A 72 -5.21 12.85 -18.91
C PRO A 72 -4.50 13.44 -17.69
N LEU A 73 -3.99 12.57 -16.82
CA LEU A 73 -3.27 12.88 -15.58
C LEU A 73 -1.87 12.27 -15.62
N GLY A 74 -0.97 12.79 -14.78
CA GLY A 74 0.45 12.46 -14.83
C GLY A 74 1.17 13.16 -15.97
N LYS A 75 2.49 13.17 -15.87
CA LYS A 75 3.39 13.56 -16.95
C LYS A 75 3.39 12.48 -18.03
N GLU A 76 3.51 12.92 -19.27
CA GLU A 76 3.88 12.02 -20.35
C GLU A 76 5.23 11.34 -20.11
N SER A 77 5.45 10.21 -20.77
CA SER A 77 6.71 9.48 -20.66
C SER A 77 7.89 10.34 -21.09
N GLU A 78 9.00 10.24 -20.35
CA GLU A 78 10.23 11.01 -20.62
C GLU A 78 10.78 10.77 -22.03
N LEU A 79 10.47 9.60 -22.61
CA LEU A 79 10.81 9.23 -23.98
C LEU A 79 10.33 10.26 -25.02
N LEU A 80 9.19 10.93 -24.77
CA LEU A 80 8.62 11.93 -25.67
C LEU A 80 9.44 13.23 -25.74
N HIS A 81 10.30 13.46 -24.75
CA HIS A 81 11.15 14.65 -24.67
C HIS A 81 12.58 14.38 -25.12
N GLU A 82 12.92 13.12 -25.36
CA GLU A 82 14.22 12.74 -25.91
C GLU A 82 14.30 13.04 -27.41
N LYS A 83 15.49 13.48 -27.85
CA LYS A 83 15.73 13.75 -29.26
C LYS A 83 15.73 12.43 -30.04
N VAL A 84 15.07 12.41 -31.20
CA VAL A 84 14.97 11.22 -32.05
C VAL A 84 16.35 10.63 -32.38
N GLU A 85 17.37 11.46 -32.61
CA GLU A 85 18.73 10.98 -32.89
C GLU A 85 19.39 10.28 -31.70
N VAL A 86 18.99 10.63 -30.47
CA VAL A 86 19.42 9.96 -29.23
C VAL A 86 18.65 8.65 -29.06
N LEU A 87 17.35 8.65 -29.33
CA LEU A 87 16.52 7.45 -29.28
C LEU A 87 17.09 6.35 -30.18
N HIS A 88 17.48 6.67 -31.42
CA HIS A 88 18.06 5.70 -32.35
C HIS A 88 19.43 5.15 -31.94
N LYS A 89 20.17 5.86 -31.06
CA LYS A 89 21.50 5.44 -30.60
C LYS A 89 21.45 4.50 -29.40
N LYS A 90 20.33 4.46 -28.68
CA LYS A 90 20.14 3.64 -27.48
C LYS A 90 19.36 2.37 -27.84
N LYS A 91 19.63 1.28 -27.11
CA LYS A 91 18.89 0.03 -27.13
C LYS A 91 17.95 -0.02 -25.93
N TYR A 92 16.66 -0.03 -26.22
CA TYR A 92 15.61 -0.03 -25.20
C TYR A 92 15.02 -1.43 -24.99
N LEU A 93 14.77 -1.74 -23.72
CA LEU A 93 14.06 -2.95 -23.29
C LEU A 93 12.80 -2.56 -22.51
N PHE A 94 11.62 -2.94 -23.00
CA PHE A 94 10.38 -2.75 -22.27
C PHE A 94 10.03 -4.03 -21.51
N ILE A 95 9.66 -3.91 -20.25
CA ILE A 95 9.38 -5.05 -19.37
C ILE A 95 8.01 -4.84 -18.74
N ALA A 96 7.07 -5.70 -19.12
CA ALA A 96 5.69 -5.64 -18.70
C ALA A 96 5.33 -6.83 -17.80
N GLY A 97 4.50 -6.61 -16.77
CA GLY A 97 3.95 -7.66 -15.92
C GLY A 97 2.42 -7.61 -15.84
N GLY A 98 1.75 -8.66 -16.30
CA GLY A 98 0.29 -8.79 -16.28
C GLY A 98 -0.38 -7.61 -17.01
N VAL A 99 -1.26 -6.89 -16.31
CA VAL A 99 -1.88 -5.67 -16.87
C VAL A 99 -0.91 -4.53 -17.14
N GLY A 100 0.33 -4.61 -16.65
CA GLY A 100 1.43 -3.70 -17.01
C GLY A 100 1.80 -3.73 -18.50
N THR A 101 1.31 -4.68 -19.30
CA THR A 101 1.47 -4.65 -20.76
C THR A 101 0.68 -3.53 -21.42
N ALA A 102 -0.51 -3.21 -20.89
CA ALA A 102 -1.37 -2.15 -21.40
C ALA A 102 -0.71 -0.75 -21.39
N PRO A 103 -0.05 -0.30 -20.31
CA PRO A 103 0.68 0.98 -20.30
C PRO A 103 1.99 0.96 -21.11
N VAL A 104 2.59 -0.21 -21.33
CA VAL A 104 3.79 -0.35 -22.18
C VAL A 104 3.45 -0.18 -23.66
N TYR A 105 2.31 -0.73 -24.10
CA TYR A 105 1.87 -0.71 -25.49
C TYR A 105 1.92 0.69 -26.16
N PRO A 106 1.33 1.76 -25.61
CA PRO A 106 1.35 3.07 -26.25
C PRO A 106 2.75 3.67 -26.35
N GLN A 107 3.67 3.32 -25.44
CA GLN A 107 5.06 3.77 -25.50
C GLN A 107 5.83 3.05 -26.61
N VAL A 108 5.64 1.74 -26.75
CA VAL A 108 6.27 0.94 -27.81
C VAL A 108 5.72 1.33 -29.19
N LYS A 109 4.40 1.53 -29.30
CA LYS A 109 3.73 2.05 -30.51
C LYS A 109 4.33 3.39 -30.93
N TRP A 110 4.47 4.33 -29.98
CA TRP A 110 5.10 5.63 -30.24
C TRP A 110 6.58 5.51 -30.66
N MET A 111 7.37 4.65 -30.00
CA MET A 111 8.77 4.40 -30.38
C MET A 111 8.88 3.91 -31.83
N ARG A 112 7.98 3.02 -32.26
CA ARG A 112 7.92 2.56 -33.65
C ARG A 112 7.57 3.67 -34.63
N GLU A 113 6.64 4.56 -34.27
CA GLU A 113 6.30 5.74 -35.09
C GLU A 113 7.51 6.68 -35.27
N GLN A 114 8.42 6.72 -34.28
CA GLN A 114 9.71 7.41 -34.39
C GLN A 114 10.79 6.58 -35.13
N GLY A 115 10.46 5.42 -35.69
CA GLY A 115 11.40 4.53 -36.39
C GLY A 115 12.34 3.76 -35.47
N CYS A 116 12.07 3.69 -34.16
CA CYS A 116 12.88 2.93 -33.21
C CYS A 116 12.35 1.50 -33.07
N CYS A 117 13.26 0.53 -33.17
CA CYS A 117 12.99 -0.88 -32.93
C CYS A 117 13.40 -1.25 -31.50
N VAL A 118 12.46 -1.79 -30.71
CA VAL A 118 12.67 -2.10 -29.29
C VAL A 118 12.31 -3.55 -28.97
N ASP A 119 12.95 -4.10 -27.95
CA ASP A 119 12.67 -5.44 -27.45
C ASP A 119 11.70 -5.34 -26.27
N VAL A 120 10.77 -6.29 -26.16
CA VAL A 120 9.74 -6.33 -25.11
C VAL A 120 9.75 -7.68 -24.41
N ILE A 121 9.72 -7.69 -23.08
CA ILE A 121 9.48 -8.87 -22.25
C ILE A 121 8.10 -8.72 -21.61
N ILE A 122 7.23 -9.72 -21.78
CA ILE A 122 5.92 -9.77 -21.12
C ILE A 122 5.91 -10.95 -20.15
N GLY A 123 5.75 -10.64 -18.86
CA GLY A 123 5.54 -11.60 -17.79
C GLY A 123 4.05 -11.77 -17.47
N SER A 124 3.60 -13.01 -17.37
CA SER A 124 2.25 -13.35 -16.93
C SER A 124 2.27 -14.52 -15.95
N ARG A 125 1.22 -14.67 -15.13
CA ARG A 125 1.11 -15.83 -14.23
C ARG A 125 0.97 -17.14 -15.03
N ASN A 126 0.18 -17.09 -16.10
CA ASN A 126 -0.12 -18.20 -16.99
C ASN A 126 -0.55 -17.69 -18.38
N LYS A 127 -0.77 -18.61 -19.32
CA LYS A 127 -1.20 -18.30 -20.69
C LYS A 127 -2.53 -17.54 -20.74
N GLU A 128 -3.49 -17.89 -19.87
CA GLU A 128 -4.84 -17.32 -19.87
C GLU A 128 -4.86 -15.85 -19.44
N SER A 129 -3.91 -15.46 -18.58
CA SER A 129 -3.77 -14.08 -18.10
C SER A 129 -2.91 -13.21 -19.02
N LEU A 130 -2.38 -13.77 -20.12
CA LEU A 130 -1.55 -13.04 -21.07
C LEU A 130 -2.43 -12.12 -21.93
N ILE A 131 -2.03 -10.87 -22.07
CA ILE A 131 -2.74 -9.85 -22.84
C ILE A 131 -1.76 -9.11 -23.76
N PHE A 132 -2.28 -8.53 -24.84
CA PHE A 132 -1.53 -7.67 -25.78
C PHE A 132 -0.35 -8.35 -26.49
N GLU A 133 -0.31 -9.68 -26.59
CA GLU A 133 0.81 -10.36 -27.26
C GLU A 133 0.87 -10.01 -28.76
N GLU A 134 -0.24 -10.14 -29.47
CA GLU A 134 -0.28 -9.94 -30.92
C GLU A 134 -0.11 -8.47 -31.27
N GLU A 135 -0.81 -7.58 -30.56
CA GLU A 135 -0.67 -6.14 -30.69
C GLU A 135 0.76 -5.68 -30.41
N MET A 136 1.44 -6.28 -29.42
CA MET A 136 2.84 -5.96 -29.13
C MET A 136 3.77 -6.48 -30.23
N LYS A 137 3.55 -7.67 -30.79
CA LYS A 137 4.34 -8.21 -31.92
C LYS A 137 4.22 -7.33 -33.16
N GLU A 138 3.06 -6.71 -33.37
CA GLU A 138 2.87 -5.78 -34.47
C GLU A 138 3.73 -4.54 -34.33
N VAL A 139 4.03 -4.07 -33.12
CA VAL A 139 4.76 -2.81 -32.89
C VAL A 139 6.23 -2.99 -32.48
N ALA A 140 6.58 -4.05 -31.75
CA ALA A 140 7.93 -4.32 -31.26
C ALA A 140 8.80 -5.04 -32.31
N ALA A 141 10.12 -5.03 -32.08
CA ALA A 141 11.06 -5.80 -32.89
C ALA A 141 11.15 -7.27 -32.44
N ASN A 142 11.21 -7.49 -31.13
CA ASN A 142 11.14 -8.81 -30.52
C ASN A 142 10.21 -8.78 -29.31
N VAL A 143 9.39 -9.81 -29.15
CA VAL A 143 8.53 -10.01 -27.99
C VAL A 143 8.88 -11.33 -27.32
N TYR A 144 9.27 -11.27 -26.06
CA TYR A 144 9.67 -12.41 -25.24
C TYR A 144 8.61 -12.67 -24.17
N ILE A 145 7.90 -13.79 -24.30
CA ILE A 145 6.85 -14.16 -23.34
C ILE A 145 7.41 -15.06 -22.24
N CYS A 146 7.07 -14.73 -21.00
CA CYS A 146 7.42 -15.49 -19.81
C CYS A 146 6.16 -15.79 -18.99
N THR A 147 6.00 -17.04 -18.57
CA THR A 147 4.92 -17.46 -17.67
C THR A 147 5.47 -18.11 -16.42
N ASP A 148 4.92 -17.76 -15.25
CA ASP A 148 5.38 -18.30 -13.97
C ASP A 148 5.28 -19.83 -13.91
N ASP A 149 4.18 -20.38 -14.43
CA ASP A 149 3.90 -21.82 -14.46
C ASP A 149 4.55 -22.56 -15.65
N GLY A 150 4.99 -21.84 -16.68
CA GLY A 150 5.53 -22.41 -17.91
C GLY A 150 4.47 -22.87 -18.91
N SER A 151 3.21 -22.44 -18.75
CA SER A 151 2.10 -22.77 -19.64
C SER A 151 2.27 -22.19 -21.06
N TYR A 152 3.05 -21.12 -21.22
CA TYR A 152 3.33 -20.51 -22.52
C TYR A 152 4.65 -19.73 -22.55
N GLY A 153 5.31 -19.69 -23.70
CA GLY A 153 6.62 -19.04 -23.85
C GLY A 153 7.68 -19.70 -22.97
N SER A 154 8.47 -18.88 -22.27
CA SER A 154 9.51 -19.36 -21.35
C SER A 154 8.96 -19.51 -19.93
N LYS A 155 9.33 -20.59 -19.24
CA LYS A 155 8.98 -20.76 -17.83
C LYS A 155 9.83 -19.86 -16.95
N GLY A 156 9.18 -19.15 -16.03
CA GLY A 156 9.81 -18.34 -14.99
C GLY A 156 9.54 -16.84 -15.11
N LEU A 157 10.26 -16.08 -14.29
CA LEU A 157 10.06 -14.64 -14.13
C LEU A 157 10.74 -13.83 -15.23
N VAL A 158 10.28 -12.60 -15.45
CA VAL A 158 10.89 -11.63 -16.38
C VAL A 158 12.37 -11.38 -16.06
N THR A 159 12.76 -11.44 -14.79
CA THR A 159 14.15 -11.29 -14.32
C THR A 159 15.07 -12.38 -14.88
N HIS A 160 14.61 -13.63 -14.94
CA HIS A 160 15.38 -14.72 -15.54
C HIS A 160 15.54 -14.54 -17.04
N LYS A 161 14.51 -14.01 -17.72
CA LYS A 161 14.58 -13.73 -19.15
C LYS A 161 15.60 -12.62 -19.46
N ILE A 162 15.68 -11.59 -18.62
CA ILE A 162 16.71 -10.54 -18.76
C ILE A 162 18.10 -11.19 -18.67
N GLN A 163 18.36 -12.00 -17.64
CA GLN A 163 19.63 -12.70 -17.46
C GLN A 163 19.99 -13.54 -18.70
N GLU A 164 19.05 -14.35 -19.19
CA GLU A 164 19.25 -15.18 -20.38
C GLU A 164 19.61 -14.34 -21.62
N LEU A 165 18.93 -13.20 -21.85
CA LEU A 165 19.22 -12.33 -22.98
C LEU A 165 20.62 -11.71 -22.87
N MET A 166 20.99 -11.25 -21.68
CA MET A 166 22.32 -10.68 -21.43
C MET A 166 23.43 -11.73 -21.61
N GLU A 167 23.24 -12.95 -21.12
CA GLU A 167 24.16 -14.08 -21.31
C GLU A 167 24.30 -14.49 -22.78
N LYS A 168 23.23 -14.35 -23.56
CA LYS A 168 23.23 -14.55 -25.03
C LYS A 168 23.87 -13.38 -25.80
N GLY A 169 24.43 -12.39 -25.11
CA GLY A 169 25.15 -11.27 -25.71
C GLY A 169 24.26 -10.12 -26.19
N LYS A 170 22.99 -10.06 -25.78
CA LYS A 170 22.19 -8.84 -25.94
C LYS A 170 22.74 -7.73 -25.04
N TYR A 171 22.47 -6.50 -25.44
CA TYR A 171 22.85 -5.29 -24.71
C TYR A 171 21.73 -4.27 -24.78
N TYR A 172 21.47 -3.59 -23.67
CA TYR A 172 20.45 -2.55 -23.53
C TYR A 172 21.03 -1.37 -22.74
N ASP A 173 20.73 -0.15 -23.19
CA ASP A 173 21.15 1.09 -22.52
C ASP A 173 20.15 1.47 -21.42
N HIS A 174 18.86 1.26 -21.69
CA HIS A 174 17.78 1.69 -20.82
C HIS A 174 16.60 0.71 -20.85
N ALA A 175 15.98 0.47 -19.71
CA ALA A 175 14.80 -0.37 -19.59
C ALA A 175 13.63 0.38 -18.96
N ILE A 176 12.44 0.22 -19.54
CA ILE A 176 11.18 0.73 -19.01
C ILE A 176 10.44 -0.45 -18.38
N VAL A 177 10.17 -0.38 -17.08
CA VAL A 177 9.59 -1.48 -16.31
C VAL A 177 8.24 -1.08 -15.74
N ILE A 178 7.19 -1.78 -16.14
CA ILE A 178 5.82 -1.51 -15.69
C ILE A 178 5.11 -2.81 -15.31
N GLY A 179 4.60 -2.89 -14.10
CA GLY A 179 3.87 -4.07 -13.63
C GLY A 179 3.68 -4.04 -12.11
N PRO A 180 3.52 -5.22 -11.48
CA PRO A 180 3.44 -5.30 -10.02
C PRO A 180 4.66 -4.66 -9.36
N MET A 181 4.45 -3.92 -8.26
CA MET A 181 5.52 -3.19 -7.56
C MET A 181 6.70 -4.09 -7.17
N ILE A 182 6.42 -5.34 -6.81
CA ILE A 182 7.44 -6.34 -6.47
C ILE A 182 8.26 -6.78 -7.70
N MET A 183 7.62 -6.89 -8.87
CA MET A 183 8.29 -7.20 -10.12
C MET A 183 9.21 -6.04 -10.53
N MET A 184 8.72 -4.80 -10.42
CA MET A 184 9.51 -3.60 -10.72
C MET A 184 10.76 -3.55 -9.84
N LYS A 185 10.63 -3.75 -8.53
CA LYS A 185 11.77 -3.79 -7.59
C LYS A 185 12.87 -4.77 -8.02
N PHE A 186 12.53 -6.04 -8.20
CA PHE A 186 13.54 -7.06 -8.54
C PHE A 186 14.08 -6.90 -9.96
N THR A 187 13.29 -6.36 -10.87
CA THR A 187 13.74 -6.06 -12.24
C THR A 187 14.77 -4.94 -12.24
N VAL A 188 14.56 -3.88 -11.45
CA VAL A 188 15.54 -2.80 -11.28
C VAL A 188 16.85 -3.35 -10.69
N GLU A 189 16.79 -4.21 -9.68
CA GLU A 189 17.99 -4.85 -9.10
C GLU A 189 18.78 -5.66 -10.15
N VAL A 190 18.08 -6.43 -10.98
CA VAL A 190 18.72 -7.20 -12.07
C VAL A 190 19.28 -6.29 -13.16
N CYS A 191 18.55 -5.27 -13.58
CA CYS A 191 19.02 -4.29 -14.57
C CYS A 191 20.28 -3.57 -14.09
N LYS A 192 20.30 -3.16 -12.82
CA LYS A 192 21.46 -2.55 -12.16
C LYS A 192 22.68 -3.45 -12.17
N HIS A 193 22.51 -4.76 -11.97
CA HIS A 193 23.62 -5.73 -12.05
C HIS A 193 24.27 -5.75 -13.44
N TYR A 194 23.48 -5.59 -14.50
CA TYR A 194 23.95 -5.55 -15.89
C TYR A 194 24.28 -4.13 -16.40
N GLY A 195 24.20 -3.11 -15.53
CA GLY A 195 24.47 -1.72 -15.92
C GLY A 195 23.40 -1.09 -16.83
N ILE A 196 22.19 -1.63 -16.84
CA ILE A 196 21.05 -1.09 -17.58
C ILE A 196 20.34 -0.07 -16.69
N SER A 197 20.23 1.18 -17.15
CA SER A 197 19.47 2.21 -16.45
C SER A 197 17.96 1.95 -16.55
N THR A 198 17.18 2.35 -15.55
CA THR A 198 15.75 1.99 -15.49
C THR A 198 14.81 3.17 -15.25
N THR A 199 13.69 3.15 -15.96
CA THR A 199 12.50 3.95 -15.65
C THR A 199 11.39 3.02 -15.20
N VAL A 200 10.70 3.36 -14.11
CA VAL A 200 9.57 2.59 -13.59
C VAL A 200 8.32 3.45 -13.55
N SER A 201 7.19 2.91 -13.99
CA SER A 201 5.88 3.56 -13.84
C SER A 201 5.19 3.05 -12.59
N LEU A 202 5.20 3.86 -11.53
CA LEU A 202 4.68 3.46 -10.22
C LEU A 202 3.15 3.46 -10.18
N ASN A 203 2.57 2.54 -9.40
CA ASN A 203 1.14 2.43 -9.15
C ASN A 203 0.79 2.56 -7.65
N PRO A 204 1.13 3.70 -6.99
CA PRO A 204 0.73 3.94 -5.60
C PRO A 204 -0.78 4.23 -5.51
N LEU A 205 -1.30 4.20 -4.29
CA LEU A 205 -2.66 4.64 -4.00
C LEU A 205 -2.88 6.08 -4.46
N MET A 206 -3.99 6.36 -5.16
CA MET A 206 -4.38 7.70 -5.59
C MET A 206 -5.82 7.99 -5.17
N VAL A 207 -6.16 9.28 -5.02
CA VAL A 207 -7.52 9.73 -4.70
C VAL A 207 -7.93 10.85 -5.65
N ASP A 208 -7.29 12.02 -5.54
CA ASP A 208 -7.60 13.18 -6.38
C ASP A 208 -6.94 13.08 -7.76
N GLY A 209 -5.67 12.65 -7.81
CA GLY A 209 -4.86 12.55 -9.02
C GLY A 209 -4.29 13.87 -9.53
N THR A 210 -4.37 14.93 -8.73
CA THR A 210 -4.04 16.31 -9.11
C THR A 210 -3.05 16.98 -8.15
N GLY A 211 -2.45 16.21 -7.24
CA GLY A 211 -1.42 16.67 -6.31
C GLY A 211 -1.95 17.31 -5.03
N MET A 212 -3.25 17.26 -4.75
CA MET A 212 -3.87 17.99 -3.63
C MET A 212 -3.71 17.28 -2.28
N CYS A 213 -3.73 15.94 -2.24
CA CYS A 213 -3.81 15.20 -0.97
C CYS A 213 -2.52 14.47 -0.55
N GLY A 214 -1.60 14.18 -1.48
CA GLY A 214 -0.39 13.40 -1.20
C GLY A 214 -0.62 11.91 -0.93
N ALA A 215 -1.79 11.36 -1.28
CA ALA A 215 -2.06 9.91 -1.21
C ALA A 215 -1.06 9.12 -2.06
N CYS A 216 -0.70 9.64 -3.23
CA CYS A 216 0.23 9.02 -4.16
C CYS A 216 1.71 9.33 -3.87
N ARG A 217 2.02 9.82 -2.65
CA ARG A 217 3.41 10.17 -2.33
C ARG A 217 4.31 8.93 -2.34
N VAL A 218 5.51 9.14 -2.85
CA VAL A 218 6.61 8.18 -2.92
C VAL A 218 7.91 8.90 -2.61
N SER A 219 8.84 8.21 -1.95
CA SER A 219 10.21 8.71 -1.77
C SER A 219 11.05 8.33 -2.99
N VAL A 220 11.62 9.33 -3.66
CA VAL A 220 12.51 9.17 -4.83
C VAL A 220 13.79 9.95 -4.54
N GLY A 221 14.92 9.24 -4.42
CA GLY A 221 16.17 9.80 -3.92
C GLY A 221 16.02 10.33 -2.50
N ASN A 222 16.32 11.61 -2.30
CA ASN A 222 16.17 12.30 -1.01
C ASN A 222 14.91 13.18 -0.94
N GLU A 223 14.00 13.07 -1.91
CA GLU A 223 12.82 13.92 -2.01
C GLU A 223 11.52 13.12 -1.95
N ILE A 224 10.47 13.77 -1.44
CA ILE A 224 9.11 13.25 -1.54
C ILE A 224 8.50 13.79 -2.84
N LYS A 225 8.01 12.88 -3.68
CA LYS A 225 7.33 13.17 -4.94
C LYS A 225 5.91 12.64 -4.91
N PHE A 226 5.01 13.28 -5.64
CA PHE A 226 3.62 12.85 -5.79
C PHE A 226 3.44 12.24 -7.17
N ALA A 227 3.30 10.91 -7.25
CA ALA A 227 3.26 10.18 -8.52
C ALA A 227 2.23 10.71 -9.53
N CYS A 228 1.09 11.26 -9.09
CA CYS A 228 0.07 11.81 -9.99
C CYS A 228 0.45 13.12 -10.71
N VAL A 229 1.43 13.88 -10.20
CA VAL A 229 1.84 15.17 -10.77
C VAL A 229 3.33 15.21 -11.13
N ASP A 230 4.16 14.51 -10.36
CA ASP A 230 5.60 14.44 -10.59
C ASP A 230 5.99 13.29 -11.51
N GLY A 231 5.17 12.23 -11.57
CA GLY A 231 5.37 11.01 -12.35
C GLY A 231 4.19 10.72 -13.29
N PRO A 232 3.73 9.45 -13.45
CA PRO A 232 4.01 8.30 -12.59
C PRO A 232 5.34 7.59 -12.85
N GLU A 233 6.05 8.00 -13.90
CA GLU A 233 7.37 7.49 -14.26
C GLU A 233 8.49 8.14 -13.43
N PHE A 234 9.42 7.33 -12.91
CA PHE A 234 10.58 7.76 -12.13
C PHE A 234 11.79 6.87 -12.43
N SER A 235 13.00 7.34 -12.12
CA SER A 235 14.21 6.48 -12.13
C SER A 235 14.04 5.33 -11.13
N GLY A 236 14.16 4.10 -11.62
CA GLY A 236 14.00 2.91 -10.79
C GLY A 236 15.05 2.83 -9.67
N GLU A 237 16.26 3.32 -9.91
CA GLU A 237 17.37 3.30 -8.97
C GLU A 237 17.15 4.20 -7.74
N GLU A 238 16.29 5.21 -7.88
CA GLU A 238 16.03 6.21 -6.85
C GLU A 238 14.76 5.92 -6.03
N VAL A 239 13.89 5.02 -6.49
CA VAL A 239 12.61 4.71 -5.84
C VAL A 239 12.81 3.90 -4.55
N ASN A 240 12.19 4.35 -3.46
CA ASN A 240 12.05 3.54 -2.24
C ASN A 240 10.93 2.51 -2.37
N PHE A 241 11.24 1.35 -2.97
CA PHE A 241 10.27 0.27 -3.17
C PHE A 241 9.70 -0.32 -1.87
N GLU A 242 10.46 -0.33 -0.78
CA GLU A 242 9.98 -0.85 0.53
C GLU A 242 8.84 0.02 1.09
N GLU A 243 9.02 1.34 1.02
CA GLU A 243 7.97 2.28 1.39
C GLU A 243 6.76 2.12 0.47
N ALA A 244 6.96 2.11 -0.85
CA ALA A 244 5.90 2.01 -1.83
C ALA A 244 5.06 0.73 -1.66
N LEU A 245 5.73 -0.43 -1.49
CA LEU A 245 5.09 -1.72 -1.21
C LEU A 245 4.30 -1.73 0.09
N ARG A 246 4.84 -1.12 1.16
CA ARG A 246 4.13 -1.01 2.45
C ARG A 246 2.87 -0.16 2.31
N ARG A 247 2.95 0.96 1.57
CA ARG A 247 1.82 1.88 1.34
C ARG A 247 0.74 1.24 0.48
N GLN A 248 1.11 0.46 -0.55
CA GLN A 248 0.16 -0.23 -1.42
C GLN A 248 -0.70 -1.25 -0.67
N ARG A 249 -0.22 -1.82 0.43
CA ARG A 249 -0.97 -2.77 1.28
C ARG A 249 -1.70 -2.13 2.46
N MET A 250 -1.81 -0.79 2.50
CA MET A 250 -2.37 -0.08 3.64
C MET A 250 -3.83 -0.44 3.92
N TYR A 251 -4.64 -0.65 2.88
CA TYR A 251 -6.09 -0.91 2.97
C TYR A 251 -6.48 -2.35 2.60
N GLN A 252 -5.51 -3.27 2.59
CA GLN A 252 -5.74 -4.66 2.18
C GLN A 252 -6.82 -5.36 3.01
N THR A 253 -7.01 -4.96 4.28
CA THR A 253 -8.02 -5.54 5.16
C THR A 253 -9.42 -5.04 4.81
N GLU A 254 -9.56 -3.74 4.57
CA GLU A 254 -10.80 -3.09 4.16
C GLU A 254 -11.25 -3.58 2.77
N GLU A 255 -10.32 -3.59 1.81
CA GLU A 255 -10.54 -4.12 0.45
C GLU A 255 -11.01 -5.58 0.50
N GLY A 256 -10.33 -6.42 1.30
CA GLY A 256 -10.72 -7.82 1.48
C GLY A 256 -12.09 -7.99 2.12
N ARG A 257 -12.45 -7.16 3.10
CA ARG A 257 -13.80 -7.18 3.71
C ARG A 257 -14.88 -6.77 2.72
N ASN A 258 -14.63 -5.79 1.86
CA ASN A 258 -15.60 -5.36 0.85
C ASN A 258 -15.84 -6.47 -0.18
N ILE A 259 -14.78 -7.13 -0.65
CA ILE A 259 -14.90 -8.29 -1.55
C ILE A 259 -15.73 -9.40 -0.90
N LEU A 260 -15.42 -9.76 0.36
CA LEU A 260 -16.18 -10.79 1.08
C LEU A 260 -17.66 -10.42 1.24
N LYS A 261 -17.99 -9.15 1.53
CA LYS A 261 -19.39 -8.70 1.58
C LYS A 261 -20.10 -8.87 0.24
N MET A 262 -19.43 -8.62 -0.88
CA MET A 262 -20.01 -8.81 -2.20
C MET A 262 -20.18 -10.30 -2.56
N GLU A 263 -19.27 -11.16 -2.12
CA GLU A 263 -19.29 -12.61 -2.42
C GLU A 263 -20.26 -13.38 -1.53
N ASP A 264 -20.29 -13.07 -0.23
CA ASP A 264 -21.12 -13.75 0.77
C ASP A 264 -22.55 -13.19 0.86
N GLY A 265 -22.81 -12.00 0.30
CA GLY A 265 -24.10 -11.30 0.36
C GLY A 265 -24.57 -11.04 1.79
N ASP A 266 -25.89 -11.03 2.02
CA ASP A 266 -26.49 -10.91 3.36
C ASP A 266 -26.27 -12.16 4.23
N SER A 267 -25.81 -13.26 3.64
CA SER A 267 -25.57 -14.52 4.34
C SER A 267 -24.11 -14.64 4.77
N HIS A 268 -23.74 -13.97 5.86
CA HIS A 268 -22.54 -14.32 6.63
C HIS A 268 -22.70 -15.68 7.32
N HIS A 269 -22.84 -16.76 6.55
CA HIS A 269 -22.92 -18.14 7.04
C HIS A 269 -21.89 -18.98 6.28
N ASN A 270 -20.61 -18.73 6.53
CA ASN A 270 -19.56 -19.69 6.21
C ASN A 270 -19.39 -20.62 7.43
N PRO A 271 -19.71 -21.94 7.32
CA PRO A 271 -19.55 -22.90 8.42
C PRO A 271 -18.10 -23.05 8.91
N ALA A 272 -17.12 -22.57 8.13
CA ALA A 272 -15.70 -22.55 8.49
C ALA A 272 -15.24 -21.23 9.14
N CYS A 273 -16.14 -20.25 9.35
CA CYS A 273 -15.80 -18.99 10.01
C CYS A 273 -15.77 -19.18 11.54
N PRO A 274 -14.61 -19.02 12.22
CA PRO A 274 -14.47 -19.29 13.65
C PRO A 274 -15.10 -18.21 14.57
N ASN A 275 -15.80 -17.22 14.01
CA ASN A 275 -16.24 -16.02 14.74
C ASN A 275 -17.75 -15.86 14.92
N HIS A 276 -18.52 -16.95 14.80
CA HIS A 276 -19.92 -16.95 15.22
C HIS A 276 -20.09 -17.72 16.51
N GLU A 277 -19.94 -17.04 17.65
CA GLU A 277 -20.71 -17.27 18.87
C GLU A 277 -20.23 -16.32 19.98
N ALA A 278 -21.11 -15.43 20.43
CA ALA A 278 -21.00 -14.86 21.76
C ALA A 278 -22.17 -15.39 22.58
N PRO A 279 -21.96 -16.39 23.46
CA PRO A 279 -22.95 -16.76 24.45
C PRO A 279 -22.86 -15.86 25.70
N PRO A 280 -23.93 -15.83 26.50
CA PRO A 280 -24.13 -14.89 27.60
C PRO A 280 -23.32 -15.28 28.85
N HIS A 281 -23.07 -14.26 29.69
CA HIS A 281 -22.52 -14.27 31.05
C HIS A 281 -22.27 -15.63 31.72
N GLU A 282 -21.04 -15.83 32.23
CA GLU A 282 -20.78 -16.19 33.64
C GLU A 282 -19.28 -16.09 33.98
N LEU A 283 -18.96 -15.51 35.13
CA LEU A 283 -17.59 -15.32 35.64
C LEU A 283 -16.96 -16.66 36.04
N SER A 284 -16.04 -17.19 35.24
CA SER A 284 -14.81 -17.84 35.72
C SER A 284 -13.91 -18.21 34.54
N SER A 285 -12.58 -18.01 34.71
CA SER A 285 -11.50 -18.15 33.71
C SER A 285 -11.37 -16.96 32.74
N VAL A 286 -10.21 -16.30 32.79
CA VAL A 286 -9.87 -15.13 31.97
C VAL A 286 -9.93 -15.52 30.50
N ASN A 287 -10.91 -14.99 29.76
CA ASN A 287 -11.00 -15.17 28.32
C ASN A 287 -9.81 -14.49 27.64
N GLN A 288 -8.79 -15.25 27.27
CA GLN A 288 -7.58 -14.71 26.63
C GLN A 288 -7.84 -14.11 25.24
N GLN A 289 -8.98 -14.45 24.62
CA GLN A 289 -9.31 -14.06 23.25
C GLN A 289 -9.99 -12.69 23.15
N LYS A 290 -10.53 -12.13 24.24
CA LYS A 290 -11.18 -10.81 24.26
C LYS A 290 -10.47 -9.83 25.19
N ARG A 291 -10.44 -8.55 24.80
CA ARG A 291 -9.95 -7.44 25.63
C ARG A 291 -10.83 -7.27 26.84
N VAL A 292 -10.20 -6.85 27.93
CA VAL A 292 -10.93 -6.29 29.06
C VAL A 292 -11.61 -5.01 28.55
N PRO A 293 -12.95 -4.91 28.62
CA PRO A 293 -13.64 -3.72 28.17
C PRO A 293 -13.23 -2.52 29.02
N VAL A 294 -13.01 -1.39 28.37
CA VAL A 294 -12.71 -0.12 29.06
C VAL A 294 -14.01 0.53 29.48
N GLN A 295 -14.04 1.12 30.68
CA GLN A 295 -15.21 1.85 31.12
C GLN A 295 -15.36 3.15 30.32
N GLU A 296 -16.54 3.37 29.77
CA GLU A 296 -16.88 4.57 29.01
C GLU A 296 -18.15 5.22 29.56
N GLN A 297 -18.29 6.52 29.33
CA GLN A 297 -19.54 7.23 29.52
C GLN A 297 -20.65 6.62 28.68
N LYS A 298 -21.82 6.47 29.30
CA LYS A 298 -23.02 6.05 28.59
C LYS A 298 -23.36 7.03 27.45
N PRO A 299 -23.82 6.54 26.28
CA PRO A 299 -24.15 7.39 25.13
C PRO A 299 -25.09 8.57 25.46
N GLU A 300 -26.06 8.36 26.36
CA GLU A 300 -27.07 9.36 26.76
C GLU A 300 -26.54 10.44 27.71
N VAL A 301 -25.33 10.24 28.22
CA VAL A 301 -24.59 11.17 29.09
C VAL A 301 -23.53 11.91 28.29
N ARG A 302 -22.72 11.20 27.49
CA ARG A 302 -21.63 11.81 26.71
C ARG A 302 -22.10 12.76 25.60
N ASN A 303 -23.37 12.68 25.19
CA ASN A 303 -23.95 13.62 24.23
C ASN A 303 -24.39 14.96 24.86
N LYS A 304 -24.22 15.14 26.19
CA LYS A 304 -24.63 16.34 26.94
C LYS A 304 -23.47 17.07 27.63
N ASN A 305 -22.24 16.59 27.50
CA ASN A 305 -21.06 17.20 28.12
C ASN A 305 -19.83 17.07 27.22
N PHE A 306 -18.75 17.73 27.62
CA PHE A 306 -17.42 17.63 27.00
C PHE A 306 -16.41 16.93 27.92
N GLU A 307 -16.90 16.16 28.89
CA GLU A 307 -16.06 15.40 29.82
C GLU A 307 -15.46 14.18 29.10
N GLU A 308 -14.38 13.64 29.68
CA GLU A 308 -13.67 12.50 29.11
C GLU A 308 -14.61 11.28 28.95
N VAL A 309 -14.76 10.78 27.72
CA VAL A 309 -15.66 9.67 27.41
C VAL A 309 -15.11 8.34 27.91
N CYS A 310 -13.81 8.13 27.84
CA CYS A 310 -13.17 6.87 28.23
C CYS A 310 -12.57 7.04 29.63
N TYR A 311 -13.03 6.32 30.64
CA TYR A 311 -12.49 6.42 32.00
C TYR A 311 -11.18 5.65 32.20
N GLY A 312 -10.83 4.77 31.26
CA GLY A 312 -9.62 3.96 31.36
C GLY A 312 -9.84 2.70 32.20
N TYR A 313 -8.74 2.12 32.68
CA TYR A 313 -8.77 0.91 33.51
C TYR A 313 -8.57 1.24 34.98
N SER A 314 -9.24 0.48 35.85
CA SER A 314 -8.80 0.29 37.22
C SER A 314 -7.51 -0.55 37.28
N LEU A 315 -6.83 -0.58 38.43
CA LEU A 315 -5.63 -1.40 38.61
C LEU A 315 -5.89 -2.89 38.34
N GLU A 316 -7.05 -3.41 38.76
CA GLU A 316 -7.38 -4.82 38.59
C GLU A 316 -7.71 -5.14 37.12
N GLU A 317 -8.43 -4.26 36.42
CA GLU A 317 -8.67 -4.39 34.97
C GLU A 317 -7.36 -4.26 34.17
N ALA A 318 -6.47 -3.35 34.55
CA ALA A 318 -5.17 -3.17 33.91
C ALA A 318 -4.26 -4.40 34.10
N LYS A 319 -4.23 -5.00 35.30
CA LYS A 319 -3.51 -6.26 35.54
C LYS A 319 -4.10 -7.41 34.74
N LEU A 320 -5.42 -7.48 34.66
CA LEU A 320 -6.14 -8.49 33.89
C LEU A 320 -5.81 -8.38 32.40
N GLU A 321 -5.87 -7.19 31.82
CA GLU A 321 -5.52 -6.96 30.41
C GLU A 321 -4.01 -7.20 30.17
N ALA A 322 -3.15 -6.78 31.10
CA ALA A 322 -1.71 -7.03 31.04
C ALA A 322 -1.36 -8.53 31.08
N SER A 323 -2.18 -9.35 31.75
CA SER A 323 -1.99 -10.80 31.83
C SER A 323 -2.09 -11.51 30.48
N ARG A 324 -2.72 -10.87 29.49
CA ARG A 324 -2.86 -11.37 28.10
C ARG A 324 -1.57 -11.23 27.30
N CYS A 325 -0.60 -10.43 27.76
CA CYS A 325 0.67 -10.25 27.07
C CYS A 325 1.53 -11.51 27.15
N LEU A 326 1.91 -12.06 25.99
CA LEU A 326 2.68 -13.30 25.88
C LEU A 326 4.18 -13.16 26.21
N GLN A 327 4.68 -11.94 26.45
CA GLN A 327 6.12 -11.67 26.62
C GLN A 327 6.94 -12.28 25.45
N CYS A 328 6.54 -11.91 24.22
CA CYS A 328 7.07 -12.50 22.99
C CYS A 328 8.59 -12.34 22.90
N LYS A 329 9.30 -13.41 22.53
CA LYS A 329 10.75 -13.38 22.29
C LYS A 329 11.15 -12.34 21.23
N ASN A 330 10.35 -12.21 20.16
CA ASN A 330 10.51 -11.21 19.11
C ASN A 330 9.26 -10.29 19.11
N PRO A 331 9.26 -9.17 19.85
CA PRO A 331 8.06 -8.37 20.03
C PRO A 331 7.81 -7.43 18.84
N LEU A 332 6.94 -7.86 17.92
CA LEU A 332 6.53 -7.05 16.75
C LEU A 332 5.87 -5.72 17.15
N CYS A 333 5.23 -5.66 18.32
CA CYS A 333 4.64 -4.44 18.86
C CYS A 333 5.69 -3.33 19.12
N VAL A 334 6.93 -3.69 19.47
CA VAL A 334 8.04 -2.74 19.66
C VAL A 334 8.53 -2.21 18.31
N GLN A 335 8.64 -3.09 17.31
CA GLN A 335 9.02 -2.72 15.95
C GLN A 335 8.00 -1.80 15.28
N ALA A 336 6.71 -2.01 15.57
CA ALA A 336 5.61 -1.21 15.05
C ALA A 336 5.42 0.12 15.79
N CYS A 337 6.07 0.31 16.94
CA CYS A 337 6.00 1.54 17.70
C CYS A 337 6.99 2.58 17.12
N PRO A 338 6.53 3.78 16.69
CA PRO A 338 7.40 4.80 16.09
C PRO A 338 8.55 5.27 16.99
N VAL A 339 8.35 5.19 18.32
CA VAL A 339 9.35 5.55 19.34
C VAL A 339 9.97 4.32 20.01
N SER A 340 9.66 3.12 19.50
CA SER A 340 10.22 1.85 19.96
C SER A 340 10.13 1.62 21.48
N ILE A 341 9.00 2.00 22.09
CA ILE A 341 8.74 1.74 23.52
C ILE A 341 8.88 0.24 23.77
N ASN A 342 9.57 -0.11 24.86
CA ASN A 342 9.64 -1.49 25.33
C ASN A 342 8.30 -1.94 25.95
N ILE A 343 7.34 -2.24 25.07
CA ILE A 343 5.96 -2.57 25.42
C ILE A 343 5.87 -3.81 26.33
N PRO A 344 6.52 -4.95 26.03
CA PRO A 344 6.47 -6.11 26.91
C PRO A 344 6.95 -5.79 28.33
N ALA A 345 8.00 -4.98 28.47
CA ALA A 345 8.58 -4.65 29.77
C ALA A 345 7.63 -3.82 30.64
N PHE A 346 7.01 -2.75 30.13
CA PHE A 346 6.12 -1.95 30.97
C PHE A 346 4.83 -2.74 31.30
N ILE A 347 4.30 -3.53 30.36
CA ILE A 347 3.12 -4.37 30.60
C ILE A 347 3.41 -5.43 31.67
N GLN A 348 4.60 -6.01 31.66
CA GLN A 348 5.03 -6.94 32.72
C GLN A 348 5.03 -6.26 34.10
N LYS A 349 5.47 -4.99 34.17
CA LYS A 349 5.44 -4.22 35.43
C LYS A 349 4.02 -3.89 35.90
N ILE A 350 3.09 -3.60 34.97
CA ILE A 350 1.66 -3.46 35.30
C ILE A 350 1.13 -4.76 35.88
N ARG A 351 1.42 -5.91 35.24
CA ARG A 351 1.00 -7.25 35.70
C ARG A 351 1.52 -7.56 37.11
N GLU A 352 2.73 -7.12 37.44
CA GLU A 352 3.34 -7.26 38.77
C GLU A 352 2.84 -6.23 39.80
N GLY A 353 2.00 -5.28 39.41
CA GLY A 353 1.53 -4.17 40.26
C GLY A 353 2.57 -3.09 40.54
N LYS A 354 3.69 -3.06 39.80
CA LYS A 354 4.82 -2.14 39.99
C LYS A 354 4.68 -0.92 39.08
N LEU A 355 3.71 -0.06 39.37
CA LEU A 355 3.34 1.06 38.49
C LEU A 355 4.46 2.10 38.30
N GLN A 356 5.23 2.38 39.35
CA GLN A 356 6.40 3.27 39.24
C GLN A 356 7.45 2.73 38.25
N GLU A 357 7.72 1.42 38.28
CA GLU A 357 8.67 0.78 37.35
C GLU A 357 8.11 0.72 35.91
N ALA A 358 6.79 0.59 35.76
CA ALA A 358 6.13 0.70 34.46
C ALA A 358 6.28 2.11 33.89
N ALA A 359 6.02 3.14 34.71
CA ALA A 359 6.20 4.54 34.37
C ALA A 359 7.65 4.85 33.99
N ASP A 360 8.62 4.40 34.79
CA ASP A 360 10.05 4.55 34.52
C ASP A 360 10.46 3.85 33.21
N THR A 361 9.80 2.74 32.85
CA THR A 361 10.08 2.05 31.57
C THR A 361 9.59 2.86 30.38
N ILE A 362 8.39 3.43 30.43
CA ILE A 362 7.84 4.25 29.33
C ILE A 362 8.62 5.56 29.20
N ALA A 363 9.00 6.18 30.32
CA ALA A 363 9.72 7.45 30.38
C ALA A 363 11.09 7.45 29.68
N LYS A 364 11.67 6.27 29.42
CA LYS A 364 12.92 6.14 28.63
C LYS A 364 12.73 6.51 27.16
N TYR A 365 11.50 6.44 26.66
CA TYR A 365 11.17 6.57 25.24
C TYR A 365 10.18 7.71 24.97
N SER A 366 9.25 7.97 25.89
CA SER A 366 8.22 9.00 25.75
C SER A 366 8.11 9.86 27.00
N ASN A 367 8.12 11.18 26.81
CA ASN A 367 7.89 12.16 27.88
C ASN A 367 6.39 12.43 28.11
N LEU A 368 5.51 11.90 27.25
CA LEU A 368 4.08 12.24 27.23
C LEU A 368 3.19 10.98 27.19
N PRO A 369 3.38 9.98 28.08
CA PRO A 369 2.63 8.73 28.06
C PRO A 369 1.11 8.92 28.17
N ALA A 370 0.65 9.90 28.95
CA ALA A 370 -0.77 10.22 29.09
C ALA A 370 -1.39 10.74 27.78
N ILE A 371 -0.62 11.44 26.95
CA ILE A 371 -1.06 11.92 25.64
C ILE A 371 -0.98 10.77 24.63
N CYS A 372 0.15 10.06 24.58
CA CYS A 372 0.34 8.93 23.68
C CYS A 372 -0.76 7.87 23.84
N GLY A 373 -1.13 7.51 25.07
CA GLY A 373 -2.21 6.56 25.36
C GLY A 373 -3.61 7.02 24.91
N ARG A 374 -3.79 8.30 24.54
CA ARG A 374 -5.08 8.88 24.08
C ARG A 374 -5.13 9.12 22.57
N VAL A 375 -4.01 9.56 21.98
CA VAL A 375 -3.99 10.10 20.60
C VAL A 375 -3.20 9.24 19.62
N CYS A 376 -2.32 8.37 20.13
CA CYS A 376 -1.54 7.49 19.25
C CYS A 376 -2.49 6.47 18.61
N PRO A 377 -2.42 6.21 17.29
CA PRO A 377 -3.31 5.25 16.63
C PRO A 377 -2.81 3.82 16.84
N GLN A 378 -2.87 3.31 18.08
CA GLN A 378 -2.21 2.06 18.47
C GLN A 378 -2.77 0.84 17.74
N GLU A 379 -4.07 0.88 17.38
CA GLU A 379 -4.77 -0.13 16.57
C GLU A 379 -4.10 -0.35 15.21
N SER A 380 -3.52 0.70 14.62
CA SER A 380 -2.79 0.62 13.35
C SER A 380 -1.29 0.33 13.53
N GLN A 381 -0.78 0.44 14.76
CA GLN A 381 0.64 0.34 15.11
C GLN A 381 0.93 -0.88 15.99
N CYS A 382 1.24 -0.65 17.27
CA CYS A 382 1.73 -1.67 18.18
C CYS A 382 0.66 -2.74 18.50
N GLU A 383 -0.61 -2.37 18.57
CA GLU A 383 -1.71 -3.33 18.74
C GLU A 383 -1.99 -4.08 17.43
N GLY A 384 -1.93 -3.38 16.29
CA GLY A 384 -2.11 -3.98 14.96
C GLY A 384 -1.05 -5.04 14.60
N LYS A 385 0.11 -5.03 15.28
CA LYS A 385 1.17 -6.07 15.15
C LYS A 385 1.27 -6.99 16.36
N CYS A 386 0.35 -6.92 17.31
CA CYS A 386 0.37 -7.78 18.49
C CYS A 386 0.07 -9.24 18.10
N ILE A 387 0.93 -10.19 18.50
CA ILE A 387 0.77 -11.62 18.18
C ILE A 387 -0.52 -12.21 18.77
N VAL A 388 -0.99 -11.70 19.91
CA VAL A 388 -2.28 -12.09 20.50
C VAL A 388 -3.43 -11.77 19.54
N GLY A 389 -3.30 -10.68 18.77
CA GLY A 389 -4.26 -10.21 17.76
C GLY A 389 -4.48 -11.17 16.59
N ILE A 390 -3.64 -12.21 16.44
CA ILE A 390 -3.77 -13.20 15.35
C ILE A 390 -4.91 -14.19 15.64
N ARG A 391 -5.10 -14.57 16.91
CA ARG A 391 -6.08 -15.58 17.35
C ARG A 391 -7.22 -15.02 18.21
N GLY A 392 -7.22 -13.72 18.44
CA GLY A 392 -8.20 -13.01 19.26
C GLY A 392 -7.95 -11.51 19.16
N GLU A 393 -8.43 -10.75 20.13
CA GLU A 393 -8.19 -9.31 20.17
C GLU A 393 -6.77 -9.02 20.67
N ALA A 394 -6.07 -8.07 20.05
CA ALA A 394 -4.74 -7.68 20.52
C ALA A 394 -4.78 -7.17 21.97
N VAL A 395 -3.63 -7.19 22.66
CA VAL A 395 -3.51 -6.53 23.97
C VAL A 395 -3.76 -5.04 23.79
N SER A 396 -4.54 -4.43 24.66
CA SER A 396 -4.89 -3.01 24.67
C SER A 396 -3.72 -2.16 25.17
N ILE A 397 -2.61 -2.19 24.42
CA ILE A 397 -1.35 -1.50 24.73
C ILE A 397 -1.60 -0.01 24.96
N GLY A 398 -2.42 0.65 24.13
CA GLY A 398 -2.71 2.07 24.26
C GLY A 398 -3.44 2.41 25.55
N LYS A 399 -4.40 1.57 25.95
CA LYS A 399 -5.16 1.75 27.20
C LYS A 399 -4.31 1.44 28.44
N LEU A 400 -3.38 0.49 28.35
CA LEU A 400 -2.40 0.21 29.40
C LEU A 400 -1.37 1.35 29.52
N GLU A 401 -0.92 1.92 28.41
CA GLU A 401 -0.05 3.10 28.38
C GLU A 401 -0.77 4.32 28.98
N ARG A 402 -2.04 4.53 28.61
CA ARG A 402 -2.88 5.56 29.21
C ARG A 402 -3.01 5.37 30.73
N PHE A 403 -3.31 4.16 31.19
CA PHE A 403 -3.45 3.86 32.62
C PHE A 403 -2.19 4.26 33.41
N VAL A 404 -1.00 3.91 32.90
CA VAL A 404 0.26 4.34 33.51
C VAL A 404 0.45 5.86 33.42
N GLY A 405 0.09 6.47 32.28
CA GLY A 405 0.13 7.92 32.09
C GLY A 405 -0.74 8.70 33.07
N ASP A 406 -1.96 8.24 33.31
CA ASP A 406 -2.90 8.84 34.26
C ASP A 406 -2.39 8.67 35.70
N TRP A 407 -1.84 7.50 36.03
CA TRP A 407 -1.19 7.27 37.34
C TRP A 407 -0.02 8.23 37.60
N ILE A 408 0.81 8.52 36.58
CA ILE A 408 1.92 9.49 36.67
C ILE A 408 1.41 10.91 36.97
N ILE A 409 0.28 11.31 36.38
CA ILE A 409 -0.31 12.64 36.61
C ILE A 409 -0.74 12.77 38.08
N GLU A 410 -1.32 11.72 38.65
CA GLU A 410 -1.80 11.70 40.03
C GLU A 410 -0.68 11.59 41.08
N HIS A 411 0.39 10.83 40.79
CA HIS A 411 1.42 10.45 41.78
C HIS A 411 2.79 11.13 41.57
N GLY A 412 2.95 11.93 40.51
CA GLY A 412 4.16 12.68 40.21
C GLY A 412 5.11 12.02 39.19
N SER A 413 6.13 12.77 38.77
CA SER A 413 6.98 12.39 37.63
C SER A 413 7.85 11.15 37.88
N PRO A 414 8.18 10.37 36.81
CA PRO A 414 9.03 9.18 36.90
C PRO A 414 10.43 9.47 37.46
N SER A 415 11.02 8.48 38.14
CA SER A 415 12.32 8.56 38.83
C SER A 415 13.49 8.95 37.91
N ILE A 416 13.35 8.67 36.62
CA ILE A 416 14.36 8.87 35.58
C ILE A 416 14.45 10.33 35.12
N VAL A 417 13.40 11.13 35.33
CA VAL A 417 13.38 12.57 35.01
C VAL A 417 14.01 13.39 36.15
N LYS A 418 15.22 13.02 36.60
CA LYS A 418 15.99 13.91 37.48
C LYS A 418 16.54 15.05 36.64
N LYS A 419 16.12 16.29 36.97
CA LYS A 419 16.53 17.55 36.35
C LYS A 419 17.99 17.51 35.88
N LYS A 420 18.22 17.58 34.57
CA LYS A 420 19.52 17.98 34.02
C LYS A 420 19.76 19.40 34.55
N LYS A 421 20.64 19.58 35.53
CA LYS A 421 21.14 20.92 35.87
C LYS A 421 21.79 21.45 34.60
N ILE A 422 21.14 22.40 33.93
CA ILE A 422 21.70 23.09 32.78
C ILE A 422 22.83 23.96 33.35
N LYS A 423 24.08 23.49 33.22
CA LYS A 423 25.24 24.34 33.44
C LYS A 423 25.34 25.28 32.24
N GLY A 424 25.10 26.57 32.47
CA GLY A 424 25.37 27.63 31.51
C GLY A 424 24.20 27.98 30.58
N LEU A 425 23.13 28.52 31.14
CA LEU A 425 22.50 29.67 30.48
C LEU A 425 22.80 30.93 31.33
N PRO A 426 23.03 32.08 30.69
CA PRO A 426 23.40 33.33 31.35
C PRO A 426 22.37 33.79 32.40
#